data_AF-A0A7Z9SK14-F1
#
_entry.id   AF-A0A7Z9SK14-F1
#
_cell.length_a   1.000
_cell.length_b   1.000
_cell.length_c   1.000
_cell.angle_alpha   90.00
_cell.angle_beta   90.00
_cell.angle_gamma   90.00
#
_symmetry.space_group_name_H-M   'P 1'
#
loop_
_entity.id
_entity.type
_entity.pdbx_description
1 polymer ?
#
loop_
_entity_poly.entity_id
_entity_poly.type
_entity_poly.pdbx_seq_one_letter_code
_entity_poly.pdbx_strand_id
1 'polypeptide(L)'
;VEEAADFVKATNVDALAIAIGTSHGAYKFTAEPTGDVLRIDRIKEIHARLPNTHLVMHGSSSVPQDWLEIINSHGGDMGQTYGVPVEEIQEGIKNGVRKVNIDTDLRMASTGAIRKHLIENTSNFDPRKFLKDSTAAMSDICAARFEAFGSAGNADKIKVSSLDTMSQRYTSGELDANIT
;
A
#
# COMPACT_ATOMS: atom_id res chain seq x y z
N VAL A 1 -21.19 -1.01 6.26
CA VAL A 1 -21.48 -0.38 4.95
C VAL A 1 -22.17 0.96 5.19
N GLU A 2 -23.34 0.99 5.84
CA GLU A 2 -24.03 2.25 6.12
C GLU A 2 -23.20 3.27 6.92
N GLU A 3 -22.43 2.84 7.92
CA GLU A 3 -21.51 3.76 8.64
C GLU A 3 -20.52 4.48 7.71
N ALA A 4 -20.02 3.79 6.67
CA ALA A 4 -19.15 4.40 5.67
C ALA A 4 -19.92 5.42 4.82
N ALA A 5 -21.16 5.10 4.45
CA ALA A 5 -22.02 6.00 3.69
C ALA A 5 -22.40 7.25 4.49
N ASP A 6 -22.80 7.08 5.74
CA ASP A 6 -23.12 8.15 6.66
C ASP A 6 -21.90 9.06 6.91
N PHE A 7 -20.72 8.47 7.08
CA PHE A 7 -19.48 9.23 7.25
C PHE A 7 -19.16 10.07 6.01
N VAL A 8 -19.21 9.49 4.80
CA VAL A 8 -18.96 10.23 3.56
C VAL A 8 -20.01 11.33 3.37
N LYS A 9 -21.29 11.06 3.67
CA LYS A 9 -22.35 12.07 3.62
C LYS A 9 -22.11 13.24 4.56
N ALA A 10 -21.65 12.95 5.78
CA ALA A 10 -21.44 13.98 6.80
C ALA A 10 -20.18 14.81 6.58
N THR A 11 -19.18 14.27 5.87
CA THR A 11 -17.84 14.87 5.79
C THR A 11 -17.43 15.31 4.39
N ASN A 12 -18.05 14.77 3.35
CA ASN A 12 -17.71 14.99 1.94
C ASN A 12 -16.22 14.75 1.63
N VAL A 13 -15.60 13.76 2.27
CA VAL A 13 -14.18 13.43 2.05
C VAL A 13 -13.91 12.86 0.66
N ASP A 14 -12.79 13.25 0.05
CA ASP A 14 -12.37 12.76 -1.27
C ASP A 14 -11.97 11.28 -1.27
N ALA A 15 -11.44 10.81 -0.13
CA ALA A 15 -10.97 9.44 0.03
C ALA A 15 -11.31 8.90 1.41
N LEU A 16 -11.73 7.63 1.46
CA LEU A 16 -12.15 6.94 2.68
C LEU A 16 -11.23 5.76 2.97
N ALA A 17 -10.51 5.82 4.09
CA ALA A 17 -9.81 4.66 4.64
C ALA A 17 -10.79 3.75 5.40
N ILE A 18 -10.73 2.45 5.13
CA ILE A 18 -11.63 1.46 5.72
C ILE A 18 -10.85 0.34 6.41
N ALA A 19 -11.44 -0.21 7.47
CA ALA A 19 -10.90 -1.36 8.18
C ALA A 19 -11.47 -2.66 7.60
N ILE A 20 -10.58 -3.52 7.07
CA ILE A 20 -10.92 -4.79 6.41
C ILE A 20 -10.11 -5.97 6.97
N GLY A 21 -9.51 -5.80 8.15
CA GLY A 21 -8.66 -6.82 8.79
C GLY A 21 -7.15 -6.63 8.61
N THR A 22 -6.72 -5.59 7.89
CA THR A 22 -5.30 -5.19 7.82
C THR A 22 -4.82 -4.52 9.11
N SER A 23 -3.53 -4.65 9.43
CA SER A 23 -2.85 -3.94 10.54
C SER A 23 -1.51 -3.35 10.10
N HIS A 24 -0.90 -2.50 10.92
CA HIS A 24 0.43 -1.93 10.64
C HIS A 24 1.56 -2.92 10.95
N GLY A 25 2.72 -2.73 10.31
CA GLY A 25 3.93 -3.53 10.56
C GLY A 25 3.98 -4.86 9.79
N ALA A 26 5.00 -5.68 10.09
CA ALA A 26 5.26 -6.96 9.40
C ALA A 26 4.42 -8.13 9.94
N TYR A 27 3.94 -8.03 11.17
CA TYR A 27 3.23 -9.08 11.89
C TYR A 27 1.72 -8.95 11.72
N LYS A 28 1.25 -9.03 10.46
CA LYS A 28 -0.18 -8.87 10.16
C LYS A 28 -0.94 -10.16 10.36
N PHE A 29 -0.38 -11.26 9.85
CA PHE A 29 -0.98 -12.58 9.88
C PHE A 29 0.05 -13.64 10.24
N THR A 30 -0.34 -14.62 11.05
CA THR A 30 0.48 -15.77 11.45
C THR A 30 0.50 -16.89 10.39
N ALA A 31 -0.39 -16.81 9.41
CA ALA A 31 -0.50 -17.68 8.24
C ALA A 31 -0.92 -16.82 7.04
N GLU A 32 -0.89 -17.36 5.83
CA GLU A 32 -1.45 -16.66 4.66
C GLU A 32 -2.91 -16.28 4.93
N PRO A 33 -3.29 -15.01 4.72
CA PRO A 33 -4.62 -14.56 5.08
C PRO A 33 -5.69 -15.20 4.19
N THR A 34 -6.77 -15.66 4.82
CA THR A 34 -7.98 -16.09 4.14
C THR A 34 -9.01 -14.96 4.08
N GLY A 35 -10.07 -15.17 3.30
CA GLY A 35 -11.20 -14.22 3.22
C GLY A 35 -11.93 -14.00 4.55
N ASP A 36 -11.69 -14.82 5.59
CA ASP A 36 -12.30 -14.61 6.91
C ASP A 36 -11.62 -13.49 7.70
N VAL A 37 -10.30 -13.34 7.52
CA VAL A 37 -9.47 -12.36 8.23
C VAL A 37 -9.17 -11.12 7.40
N LEU A 38 -9.15 -11.25 6.08
CA LEU A 38 -8.98 -10.13 5.14
C LEU A 38 -10.24 -9.98 4.29
N ARG A 39 -11.10 -9.05 4.69
CA ARG A 39 -12.47 -8.88 4.17
C ARG A 39 -12.50 -8.03 2.90
N ILE A 40 -12.00 -8.56 1.78
CA ILE A 40 -12.09 -7.89 0.47
C ILE A 40 -13.55 -7.79 -0.02
N ASP A 41 -14.39 -8.75 0.34
CA ASP A 41 -15.85 -8.68 0.11
C ASP A 41 -16.47 -7.39 0.68
N ARG A 42 -16.03 -6.94 1.88
CA ARG A 42 -16.47 -5.68 2.48
C ARG A 42 -16.09 -4.46 1.64
N ILE A 43 -14.96 -4.49 0.93
CA ILE A 43 -14.59 -3.42 -0.02
C ILE A 43 -15.65 -3.35 -1.14
N LYS A 44 -16.05 -4.51 -1.68
CA LYS A 44 -17.06 -4.59 -2.76
C LYS A 44 -18.40 -4.05 -2.31
N GLU A 45 -18.85 -4.43 -1.12
CA GLU A 45 -20.10 -3.94 -0.51
C GLU A 45 -20.07 -2.42 -0.31
N ILE A 46 -18.96 -1.86 0.19
CA ILE A 46 -18.80 -0.42 0.40
C ILE A 46 -18.75 0.31 -0.94
N HIS A 47 -18.02 -0.20 -1.92
CA HIS A 47 -17.93 0.42 -3.24
C HIS A 47 -19.27 0.41 -3.98
N ALA A 48 -20.08 -0.65 -3.83
CA ALA A 48 -21.43 -0.70 -4.39
C ALA A 48 -22.33 0.41 -3.81
N ARG A 49 -22.15 0.76 -2.53
CA ARG A 49 -22.87 1.84 -1.84
C ARG A 49 -22.31 3.23 -2.13
N LEU A 50 -21.01 3.31 -2.40
CA LEU A 50 -20.22 4.53 -2.60
C LEU A 50 -19.43 4.44 -3.92
N PRO A 51 -20.10 4.42 -5.08
CA PRO A 51 -19.46 4.13 -6.37
C PRO A 51 -18.43 5.18 -6.79
N ASN A 52 -18.56 6.41 -6.28
CA ASN A 52 -17.70 7.53 -6.65
C ASN A 52 -16.63 7.87 -5.58
N THR A 53 -16.66 7.21 -4.40
CA THR A 53 -15.67 7.46 -3.34
C THR A 53 -14.40 6.68 -3.60
N HIS A 54 -13.23 7.33 -3.46
CA HIS A 54 -11.94 6.66 -3.55
C HIS A 54 -11.62 5.92 -2.25
N LEU A 55 -11.54 4.59 -2.29
CA LEU A 55 -11.22 3.80 -1.10
C LEU A 55 -9.70 3.73 -0.88
N VAL A 56 -9.30 3.70 0.39
CA VAL A 56 -7.90 3.61 0.82
C VAL A 56 -7.69 2.35 1.65
N MET A 57 -6.71 1.53 1.26
CA MET A 57 -6.24 0.42 2.08
C MET A 57 -5.04 0.85 2.93
N HIS A 58 -5.19 0.74 4.24
CA HIS A 58 -4.12 0.96 5.21
C HIS A 58 -3.37 -0.36 5.50
N GLY A 59 -2.16 -0.25 6.04
CA GLY A 59 -1.40 -1.42 6.50
C GLY A 59 -1.20 -2.50 5.42
N SER A 60 -1.06 -2.12 4.15
CA SER A 60 -1.20 -3.02 2.99
C SER A 60 0.13 -3.52 2.43
N SER A 61 1.21 -3.40 3.20
CA SER A 61 2.48 -4.07 2.88
C SER A 61 2.31 -5.59 2.75
N SER A 62 2.94 -6.18 1.74
CA SER A 62 2.79 -7.59 1.39
C SER A 62 3.77 -8.51 2.10
N VAL A 63 4.82 -7.96 2.75
CA VAL A 63 5.86 -8.73 3.46
C VAL A 63 6.48 -9.77 2.50
N PRO A 64 7.33 -9.34 1.55
CA PRO A 64 7.93 -10.22 0.57
C PRO A 64 8.76 -11.31 1.25
N GLN A 65 8.47 -12.57 0.95
CA GLN A 65 9.10 -13.70 1.62
C GLN A 65 10.61 -13.79 1.30
N ASP A 66 11.03 -13.41 0.09
CA ASP A 66 12.45 -13.34 -0.28
C ASP A 66 13.24 -12.38 0.64
N TRP A 67 12.67 -11.22 0.97
CA TRP A 67 13.32 -10.27 1.89
C TRP A 67 13.29 -10.77 3.34
N LEU A 68 12.25 -11.49 3.74
CA LEU A 68 12.18 -12.16 5.04
C LEU A 68 13.32 -13.19 5.19
N GLU A 69 13.51 -14.04 4.18
CA GLU A 69 14.58 -15.03 4.12
C GLU A 69 15.97 -14.36 4.13
N ILE A 70 16.17 -13.31 3.33
CA ILE A 70 17.43 -12.55 3.32
C ILE A 70 17.72 -11.98 4.70
N ILE A 71 16.74 -11.37 5.37
CA ILE A 71 16.95 -10.82 6.71
C ILE A 71 17.33 -11.92 7.70
N ASN A 72 16.62 -13.04 7.72
CA ASN A 72 16.86 -14.13 8.66
C ASN A 72 18.20 -14.85 8.41
N SER A 73 18.58 -15.05 7.15
CA SER A 73 19.88 -15.64 6.78
C SER A 73 21.07 -14.71 7.04
N HIS A 74 20.84 -13.41 7.23
CA HIS A 74 21.87 -12.39 7.45
C HIS A 74 21.77 -11.76 8.85
N GLY A 75 21.59 -12.62 9.85
CA GLY A 75 21.67 -12.28 11.28
C GLY A 75 20.45 -11.51 11.82
N GLY A 76 19.32 -11.55 11.11
CA GLY A 76 18.02 -11.11 11.61
C GLY A 76 17.22 -12.26 12.20
N ASP A 77 16.14 -11.94 12.91
CA ASP A 77 15.20 -12.91 13.47
C ASP A 77 13.78 -12.32 13.45
N MET A 78 13.16 -12.35 12.27
CA MET A 78 11.80 -11.87 12.07
C MET A 78 10.74 -12.95 12.31
N GLY A 79 11.12 -14.23 12.42
CA GLY A 79 10.19 -15.35 12.40
C GLY A 79 9.40 -15.48 11.09
N GLN A 80 8.43 -16.39 11.05
CA GLN A 80 7.49 -16.52 9.92
C GLN A 80 6.33 -15.54 10.08
N THR A 81 6.03 -14.76 9.05
CA THR A 81 4.90 -13.82 9.05
C THR A 81 4.47 -13.48 7.62
N TYR A 82 3.22 -13.03 7.48
CA TYR A 82 2.59 -12.77 6.19
C TYR A 82 1.98 -11.37 6.15
N GLY A 83 2.06 -10.75 4.98
CA GLY A 83 1.44 -9.46 4.68
C GLY A 83 0.15 -9.62 3.89
N VAL A 84 -0.30 -8.53 3.26
CA VAL A 84 -1.45 -8.55 2.36
C VAL A 84 -1.02 -9.04 0.96
N PRO A 85 -1.59 -10.13 0.42
CA PRO A 85 -1.26 -10.61 -0.93
C PRO A 85 -1.52 -9.53 -1.99
N VAL A 86 -0.64 -9.48 -3.01
CA VAL A 86 -0.74 -8.46 -4.07
C VAL A 86 -2.04 -8.64 -4.86
N GLU A 87 -2.46 -9.89 -5.06
CA GLU A 87 -3.66 -10.29 -5.78
C GLU A 87 -4.93 -9.76 -5.08
N GLU A 88 -4.97 -9.79 -3.74
CA GLU A 88 -6.09 -9.25 -2.96
C GLU A 88 -6.12 -7.72 -3.01
N ILE A 89 -4.96 -7.06 -3.06
CA ILE A 89 -4.88 -5.61 -3.29
C ILE A 89 -5.39 -5.27 -4.69
N GLN A 90 -5.00 -6.03 -5.71
CA GLN A 90 -5.51 -5.86 -7.08
C GLN A 90 -7.02 -6.06 -7.14
N GLU A 91 -7.56 -7.02 -6.40
CA GLU A 91 -9.00 -7.20 -6.27
C GLU A 91 -9.66 -5.99 -5.59
N GLY A 92 -9.06 -5.43 -4.53
CA GLY A 92 -9.50 -4.16 -3.96
C GLY A 92 -9.50 -3.01 -4.97
N ILE A 93 -8.48 -2.91 -5.82
CA ILE A 93 -8.35 -1.87 -6.86
C ILE A 93 -9.49 -1.98 -7.90
N LYS A 94 -9.85 -3.20 -8.31
CA LYS A 94 -11.01 -3.42 -9.20
C LYS A 94 -12.32 -2.92 -8.56
N ASN A 95 -12.39 -2.88 -7.24
CA ASN A 95 -13.57 -2.53 -6.45
C ASN A 95 -13.42 -1.20 -5.70
N GLY A 96 -12.77 -0.20 -6.32
CA GLY A 96 -12.80 1.18 -5.82
C GLY A 96 -11.62 1.63 -4.97
N VAL A 97 -10.67 0.75 -4.64
CA VAL A 97 -9.41 1.17 -3.99
C VAL A 97 -8.56 1.98 -4.98
N ARG A 98 -8.13 3.17 -4.55
CA ARG A 98 -7.30 4.09 -5.34
C ARG A 98 -6.00 4.51 -4.64
N LYS A 99 -5.86 4.19 -3.35
CA LYS A 99 -4.63 4.45 -2.58
C LYS A 99 -4.31 3.25 -1.70
N VAL A 100 -3.08 2.76 -1.81
CA VAL A 100 -2.57 1.59 -1.09
C VAL A 100 -1.36 2.03 -0.26
N ASN A 101 -1.43 1.92 1.07
CA ASN A 101 -0.35 2.35 1.94
C ASN A 101 0.67 1.23 2.13
N ILE A 102 1.92 1.46 1.71
CA ILE A 102 3.04 0.51 1.78
C ILE A 102 4.21 1.19 2.49
N ASP A 103 4.76 0.53 3.50
CA ASP A 103 5.90 1.04 4.28
C ASP A 103 6.81 -0.12 4.72
N THR A 104 6.23 -1.13 5.37
CA THR A 104 6.98 -2.30 5.87
C THR A 104 7.79 -3.00 4.78
N ASP A 105 7.27 -3.14 3.57
CA ASP A 105 8.00 -3.75 2.45
C ASP A 105 9.31 -3.01 2.15
N LEU A 106 9.29 -1.67 2.19
CA LEU A 106 10.48 -0.83 1.96
C LEU A 106 11.48 -0.95 3.11
N ARG A 107 10.99 -0.98 4.36
CA ARG A 107 11.83 -1.21 5.54
C ARG A 107 12.53 -2.57 5.48
N MET A 108 11.81 -3.62 5.07
CA MET A 108 12.37 -4.96 4.91
C MET A 108 13.39 -5.00 3.78
N ALA A 109 13.06 -4.47 2.60
CA ALA A 109 13.98 -4.43 1.47
C ALA A 109 15.29 -3.67 1.82
N SER A 110 15.16 -2.52 2.48
CA SER A 110 16.29 -1.73 2.97
C SER A 110 17.14 -2.52 3.97
N THR A 111 16.50 -3.08 5.00
CA THR A 111 17.18 -3.80 6.09
C THR A 111 17.88 -5.05 5.57
N GLY A 112 17.20 -5.84 4.72
CA GLY A 112 17.76 -7.05 4.13
C GLY A 112 18.96 -6.76 3.23
N ALA A 113 18.85 -5.75 2.36
CA ALA A 113 19.95 -5.35 1.49
C ALA A 113 21.20 -4.89 2.27
N ILE A 114 21.01 -4.08 3.33
CA ILE A 114 22.12 -3.61 4.17
C ILE A 114 22.77 -4.78 4.91
N ARG A 115 21.96 -5.66 5.53
CA ARG A 115 22.46 -6.85 6.24
C ARG A 115 23.29 -7.75 5.33
N LYS A 116 22.75 -8.06 4.15
CA LYS A 116 23.45 -8.84 3.13
C LYS A 116 24.78 -8.20 2.75
N HIS A 117 24.77 -6.91 2.41
CA HIS A 117 25.98 -6.21 1.99
C HIS A 117 27.08 -6.25 3.05
N LEU A 118 26.75 -5.95 4.31
CA LEU A 118 27.74 -5.87 5.39
C LEU A 118 28.33 -7.22 5.76
N ILE A 119 27.54 -8.30 5.67
CA ILE A 119 28.02 -9.67 5.94
C ILE A 119 28.90 -10.18 4.79
N GLU A 120 28.52 -9.93 3.54
CA GLU A 120 29.28 -10.39 2.37
C GLU A 120 30.52 -9.53 2.08
N ASN A 121 30.59 -8.30 2.60
CA ASN A 121 31.67 -7.34 2.33
C ASN A 121 32.25 -6.76 3.63
N THR A 122 32.83 -7.62 4.49
CA THR A 122 33.25 -7.26 5.86
C THR A 122 34.32 -6.17 5.97
N SER A 123 35.08 -5.90 4.90
CA SER A 123 36.04 -4.79 4.85
C SER A 123 35.41 -3.45 4.46
N ASN A 124 34.16 -3.44 4.01
CA ASN A 124 33.47 -2.24 3.54
C ASN A 124 32.88 -1.47 4.73
N PHE A 125 33.29 -0.21 4.88
CA PHE A 125 32.79 0.71 5.90
C PHE A 125 32.07 1.94 5.30
N ASP A 126 32.09 2.10 3.97
CA ASP A 126 31.57 3.29 3.29
C ASP A 126 30.04 3.22 3.19
N PRO A 127 29.29 4.08 3.91
CA PRO A 127 27.83 4.01 3.93
C PRO A 127 27.17 4.13 2.57
N ARG A 128 27.82 4.83 1.63
CA ARG A 128 27.29 5.00 0.28
C ARG A 128 27.16 3.67 -0.46
N LYS A 129 27.95 2.66 -0.09
CA LYS A 129 27.94 1.35 -0.75
C LYS A 129 26.71 0.54 -0.35
N PHE A 130 26.50 0.30 0.93
CA PHE A 130 25.33 -0.47 1.39
C PHE A 130 24.02 0.33 1.30
N LEU A 131 24.04 1.66 1.39
CA LEU A 131 22.85 2.49 1.16
C LEU A 131 22.45 2.53 -0.32
N LYS A 132 23.40 2.37 -1.26
CA LYS A 132 23.07 2.23 -2.68
C LYS A 132 22.27 0.95 -2.92
N ASP A 133 22.70 -0.17 -2.34
CA ASP A 133 22.00 -1.45 -2.47
C ASP A 133 20.62 -1.40 -1.80
N SER A 134 20.53 -0.77 -0.62
CA SER A 134 19.24 -0.48 0.03
C SER A 134 18.30 0.34 -0.85
N THR A 135 18.83 1.36 -1.54
CA THR A 135 18.01 2.25 -2.40
C THR A 135 17.52 1.50 -3.62
N ALA A 136 18.38 0.67 -4.23
CA ALA A 136 17.99 -0.19 -5.35
C ALA A 136 16.88 -1.17 -4.93
N ALA A 137 17.07 -1.88 -3.81
CA ALA A 137 16.09 -2.82 -3.27
C ALA A 137 14.70 -2.18 -3.01
N MET A 138 14.66 -0.99 -2.40
CA MET A 138 13.40 -0.25 -2.22
C MET A 138 12.80 0.20 -3.56
N SER A 139 13.63 0.61 -4.52
CA SER A 139 13.18 1.05 -5.84
C SER A 139 12.53 -0.09 -6.61
N ASP A 140 13.10 -1.30 -6.54
CA ASP A 140 12.55 -2.49 -7.17
C ASP A 140 11.17 -2.85 -6.60
N ILE A 141 10.99 -2.74 -5.28
CA ILE A 141 9.68 -2.90 -4.64
C ILE A 141 8.67 -1.86 -5.17
N CYS A 142 9.04 -0.59 -5.21
CA CYS A 142 8.18 0.47 -5.73
C CYS A 142 7.78 0.22 -7.19
N ALA A 143 8.74 -0.13 -8.04
CA ALA A 143 8.50 -0.44 -9.46
C ALA A 143 7.53 -1.63 -9.61
N ALA A 144 7.77 -2.73 -8.90
CA ALA A 144 6.89 -3.90 -8.93
C ALA A 144 5.46 -3.56 -8.47
N ARG A 145 5.29 -2.68 -7.47
CA ARG A 145 3.95 -2.23 -7.03
C ARG A 145 3.29 -1.30 -8.05
N PHE A 146 4.04 -0.40 -8.66
CA PHE A 146 3.48 0.49 -9.69
C PHE A 146 2.95 -0.30 -10.90
N GLU A 147 3.67 -1.32 -11.33
CA GLU A 147 3.25 -2.26 -12.38
C GLU A 147 2.04 -3.09 -11.96
N ALA A 148 2.12 -3.78 -10.81
CA ALA A 148 1.04 -4.64 -10.33
C ALA A 148 -0.28 -3.87 -10.09
N PHE A 149 -0.21 -2.60 -9.71
CA PHE A 149 -1.38 -1.76 -9.47
C PHE A 149 -1.84 -0.97 -10.70
N GLY A 150 -1.24 -1.23 -11.87
CA GLY A 150 -1.64 -0.62 -13.14
C GLY A 150 -1.40 0.89 -13.22
N SER A 151 -0.50 1.42 -12.40
CA SER A 151 -0.19 2.85 -12.33
C SER A 151 1.01 3.26 -13.22
N ALA A 152 1.89 2.31 -13.54
CA ALA A 152 3.00 2.52 -14.47
C ALA A 152 2.50 3.07 -15.82
N GLY A 153 3.22 4.07 -16.37
CA GLY A 153 2.90 4.67 -17.66
C GLY A 153 1.65 5.57 -17.69
N ASN A 154 1.12 6.01 -16.54
CA ASN A 154 0.00 6.95 -16.49
C ASN A 154 0.39 8.40 -16.15
N ALA A 155 1.64 8.67 -15.78
CA ALA A 155 2.07 9.97 -15.28
C ALA A 155 1.89 11.11 -16.31
N ASP A 156 2.23 10.87 -17.56
CA ASP A 156 2.14 11.81 -18.68
C ASP A 156 0.70 12.06 -19.15
N LYS A 157 -0.25 11.19 -18.79
CA LYS A 157 -1.68 11.33 -19.10
C LYS A 157 -2.39 12.32 -18.19
N ILE A 158 -1.78 12.71 -17.06
CA ILE A 158 -2.41 13.53 -16.03
C ILE A 158 -2.13 15.01 -16.32
N LYS A 159 -3.20 15.79 -16.51
CA LYS A 159 -3.14 17.25 -16.46
C LYS A 159 -3.38 17.72 -15.02
N VAL A 160 -2.30 18.15 -14.36
CA VAL A 160 -2.35 18.61 -12.97
C VAL A 160 -3.11 19.94 -12.89
N SER A 161 -4.12 20.01 -12.03
CA SER A 161 -4.81 21.26 -11.69
C SER A 161 -4.14 21.93 -10.50
N SER A 162 -4.07 23.27 -10.48
CA SER A 162 -3.59 24.00 -9.32
C SER A 162 -4.58 23.88 -8.16
N LEU A 163 -4.11 24.15 -6.94
CA LEU A 163 -4.97 24.15 -5.76
C LEU A 163 -6.03 25.26 -5.83
N ASP A 164 -5.75 26.40 -6.48
CA ASP A 164 -6.74 27.46 -6.69
C ASP A 164 -7.89 26.99 -7.59
N THR A 165 -7.57 26.29 -8.70
CA THR A 165 -8.59 25.68 -9.56
C THR A 165 -9.40 24.64 -8.78
N MET A 166 -8.75 23.78 -7.99
CA MET A 166 -9.44 22.78 -7.17
C MET A 166 -10.37 23.43 -6.13
N SER A 167 -9.94 24.50 -5.47
CA SER A 167 -10.76 25.26 -4.52
C SER A 167 -12.04 25.81 -5.16
N GLN A 168 -11.97 26.28 -6.41
CA GLN A 168 -13.15 26.76 -7.15
C GLN A 168 -14.12 25.60 -7.43
N ARG A 169 -13.60 24.42 -7.80
CA ARG A 169 -14.41 23.22 -8.07
C ARG A 169 -15.10 22.67 -6.80
N TYR A 170 -14.45 22.75 -5.64
CA TYR A 170 -15.11 22.46 -4.36
C TYR A 170 -16.22 23.48 -4.07
N THR A 171 -15.96 24.78 -4.28
CA THR A 171 -16.92 25.84 -3.97
C THR A 171 -18.18 25.75 -4.85
N SER A 172 -18.06 25.27 -6.09
CA SER A 172 -19.19 25.07 -7.00
C SER A 172 -20.01 23.80 -6.70
N GLY A 173 -19.55 22.92 -5.80
CA GLY A 173 -20.14 21.61 -5.56
C GLY A 173 -19.87 20.58 -6.65
N GLU A 174 -18.95 20.86 -7.59
CA GLU A 174 -18.62 19.94 -8.70
C GLU A 174 -18.05 18.60 -8.21
N LEU A 175 -17.41 18.60 -7.04
CA LEU A 175 -16.70 17.46 -6.47
C LEU A 175 -17.46 16.78 -5.32
N ASP A 176 -18.74 17.13 -5.11
CA ASP A 176 -19.52 16.55 -4.02
C ASP A 176 -19.74 15.03 -4.19
N ALA A 177 -19.70 14.31 -3.08
CA ALA A 177 -19.81 12.86 -3.06
C ALA A 177 -21.20 12.39 -3.52
N ASN A 178 -21.22 11.37 -4.38
CA ASN A 178 -22.45 10.66 -4.76
C ASN A 178 -22.62 9.40 -3.91
N ILE A 179 -23.80 9.26 -3.30
CA ILE A 179 -24.14 8.22 -2.34
C ILE A 179 -25.46 7.58 -2.81
N THR A 180 -25.43 6.31 -3.18
CA THR A 180 -26.56 5.59 -3.82
C THR A 180 -27.33 4.72 -2.85
#